data_AF-A0A520AHZ0-F1
#
_entry.id   AF-A0A520AHZ0-F1
#
_cell.length_a   1.000
_cell.length_b   1.000
_cell.length_c   1.000
_cell.angle_alpha   90.00
_cell.angle_beta   90.00
_cell.angle_gamma   90.00
#
_symmetry.space_group_name_H-M   'P 1'
#
loop_
_entity.id
_entity.type
_entity.pdbx_description
1 polymer ?
#
loop_
_entity_poly.entity_id
_entity_poly.type
_entity_poly.pdbx_seq_one_letter_code
_entity_poly.pdbx_strand_id
1 'polypeptide(L)'
;MIVNQVFKNLIQPLTKEEFNQLERNCLEYGIRDAIVLWNNVIIDGHNRYAIATKHNLRFNTVEMKFADETEVKRWIILNQFGRRNLNNFQRAELSLQVKDYFSDLAKERMLTGKKSSDPAQNSAEGCETREIIAKLAGVSHDTVRRVERVLQIADKNVLADARNGKMSVNQAYKQSTLIAKEEERLELSKRYNNIILTDKQIDLRFGDFNLVLDDIPDNSLDMILTDPAYESHYLYTWKELSKFASKKLKPGGFCVALSGQFHLPQVMNMMAENLQYYWLGALVHEGDYVAKRKEVNFVNKVKPILFYHKPPKIKQENWADDMFLSIHPDKQYHEWGQSLNFFIQILNIFKPKVVCDPFSGGGTVAEACKELSINFIGAEIDEANFNIAKARLENVFSETL
;
A
#
# COMPACT_ATOMS: atom_id res chain seq x y z
N MET A 1 31.55 6.44 37.27
CA MET A 1 30.98 6.16 35.94
C MET A 1 29.48 6.40 35.98
N ILE A 2 28.95 7.05 34.94
CA ILE A 2 27.54 7.47 34.85
C ILE A 2 26.85 6.60 33.80
N VAL A 3 25.65 6.10 34.11
CA VAL A 3 24.80 5.38 33.16
C VAL A 3 23.83 6.37 32.52
N ASN A 4 24.01 6.65 31.22
CA ASN A 4 23.07 7.45 30.45
C ASN A 4 22.01 6.53 29.80
N GLN A 5 20.73 6.76 30.12
CA GLN A 5 19.64 5.92 29.62
C GLN A 5 19.45 6.00 28.10
N VAL A 6 19.74 7.16 27.49
CA VAL A 6 19.70 7.32 26.03
C VAL A 6 20.71 6.38 25.38
N PHE A 7 21.96 6.37 25.85
CA PHE A 7 23.01 5.49 25.32
C PHE A 7 22.72 4.00 25.58
N LYS A 8 22.19 3.68 26.76
CA LYS A 8 21.79 2.32 27.10
C LYS A 8 20.69 1.80 26.16
N ASN A 9 19.70 2.63 25.83
CA ASN A 9 18.57 2.25 24.97
C ASN A 9 18.93 2.09 23.49
N LEU A 10 20.06 2.65 23.04
CA LEU A 10 20.61 2.42 21.68
C LEU A 10 21.24 1.03 21.52
N ILE A 11 21.44 0.30 22.63
CA ILE A 11 22.02 -1.04 22.63
C ILE A 11 20.87 -2.03 22.84
N GLN A 12 20.75 -3.02 21.94
CA GLN A 12 19.76 -4.07 22.13
C GLN A 12 19.97 -4.77 23.49
N PRO A 13 18.93 -4.89 24.33
CA PRO A 13 19.06 -5.56 25.62
C PRO A 13 19.31 -7.05 25.40
N LEU A 14 20.11 -7.64 26.28
CA LEU A 14 20.28 -9.10 26.30
C LEU A 14 18.99 -9.75 26.79
N THR A 15 18.66 -10.90 26.20
CA THR A 15 17.68 -11.83 26.78
C THR A 15 18.13 -12.28 28.17
N LYS A 16 17.19 -12.83 28.95
CA LYS A 16 17.49 -13.33 30.29
C LYS A 16 18.56 -14.42 30.25
N GLU A 17 18.47 -15.31 29.28
CA GLU A 17 19.42 -16.41 29.05
C GLU A 17 20.81 -15.87 28.67
N GLU A 18 20.88 -14.90 27.75
CA GLU A 18 22.16 -14.29 27.35
C GLU A 18 22.80 -13.51 28.50
N PHE A 19 22.01 -12.79 29.29
CA PHE A 19 22.50 -12.09 30.47
C PHE A 19 23.06 -13.09 31.50
N ASN A 20 22.34 -14.18 31.78
CA ASN A 20 22.80 -15.23 32.69
C ASN A 20 24.07 -15.93 32.18
N GLN A 21 24.19 -16.13 30.86
CA GLN A 21 25.40 -16.67 30.26
C GLN A 21 26.58 -15.70 30.42
N LEU A 22 26.36 -14.41 30.16
CA LEU A 22 27.36 -13.37 30.35
C LEU A 22 27.80 -13.29 31.82
N GLU A 23 26.86 -13.35 32.76
CA GLU A 23 27.13 -13.33 34.20
C GLU A 23 28.00 -14.52 34.62
N ARG A 24 27.68 -15.74 34.16
CA ARG A 24 28.52 -16.94 34.40
C ARG A 24 29.93 -16.76 33.84
N ASN A 25 30.07 -16.30 32.59
CA ASN A 25 31.37 -16.09 31.98
C ASN A 25 32.21 -15.06 32.75
N CYS A 26 31.58 -13.97 33.23
CA CYS A 26 32.25 -12.95 34.02
C CYS A 26 32.69 -13.46 35.41
N LEU A 27 31.93 -14.34 36.04
CA LEU A 27 32.29 -14.96 37.32
C LEU A 27 33.44 -15.97 37.16
N GLU A 28 33.42 -16.76 36.10
CA GLU A 28 34.42 -17.81 35.86
C GLU A 28 35.76 -17.26 35.37
N TYR A 29 35.73 -16.27 34.48
CA TYR A 29 36.93 -15.78 33.79
C TYR A 29 37.26 -14.30 34.05
N GLY A 30 36.48 -13.63 34.88
CA GLY A 30 36.56 -12.17 35.04
C GLY A 30 36.01 -11.41 33.84
N ILE A 31 36.05 -10.08 33.93
CA ILE A 31 35.63 -9.19 32.84
C ILE A 31 36.81 -8.98 31.90
N ARG A 32 36.79 -9.68 30.75
CA ARG A 32 37.86 -9.62 29.74
C ARG A 32 37.82 -8.35 28.90
N ASP A 33 36.62 -8.00 28.41
CA ASP A 33 36.43 -6.81 27.59
C ASP A 33 36.27 -5.57 28.48
N ALA A 34 37.03 -4.51 28.15
CA ALA A 34 36.93 -3.25 28.88
C ALA A 34 35.55 -2.60 28.72
N ILE A 35 35.17 -1.79 29.72
CA ILE A 35 34.00 -0.91 29.65
C ILE A 35 34.42 0.37 28.93
N VAL A 36 33.67 0.76 27.91
CA VAL A 36 34.01 1.91 27.07
C VAL A 36 33.30 3.15 27.60
N LEU A 37 34.06 4.24 27.75
CA LEU A 37 33.63 5.49 28.36
C LEU A 37 33.78 6.69 27.41
N TRP A 38 32.93 7.70 27.61
CA TRP A 38 33.11 9.05 27.09
C TRP A 38 32.73 10.06 28.18
N ASN A 39 33.67 10.89 28.61
CA ASN A 39 33.50 11.84 29.71
C ASN A 39 32.94 11.18 30.98
N ASN A 40 33.46 10.00 31.34
CA ASN A 40 32.99 9.17 32.47
C ASN A 40 31.56 8.61 32.32
N VAL A 41 30.90 8.78 31.17
CA VAL A 41 29.61 8.17 30.80
C VAL A 41 29.87 6.86 30.07
N ILE A 42 29.12 5.81 30.42
CA ILE A 42 29.25 4.49 29.78
C ILE A 42 28.61 4.53 28.39
N ILE A 43 29.35 4.08 27.38
CA ILE A 43 28.89 4.01 25.99
C ILE A 43 28.87 2.57 25.44
N ASP A 44 29.68 1.66 25.98
CA ASP A 44 29.54 0.20 25.76
C ASP A 44 29.96 -0.58 27.01
N GLY A 45 29.37 -1.78 27.20
CA GLY A 45 29.64 -2.62 28.37
C GLY A 45 28.71 -2.42 29.56
N HIS A 46 27.53 -1.82 29.37
CA HIS A 46 26.51 -1.60 30.41
C HIS A 46 26.18 -2.87 31.22
N ASN A 47 26.00 -4.02 30.56
CA ASN A 47 25.72 -5.29 31.24
C ASN A 47 26.94 -5.79 32.04
N ARG A 48 28.16 -5.65 31.48
CA ARG A 48 29.41 -5.99 32.17
C ARG A 48 29.59 -5.12 33.42
N TYR A 49 29.30 -3.82 33.32
CA TYR A 49 29.33 -2.89 34.46
C TYR A 49 28.36 -3.29 35.57
N ALA A 50 27.12 -3.66 35.21
CA ALA A 50 26.12 -4.10 36.17
C ALA A 50 26.55 -5.38 36.92
N ILE A 51 27.09 -6.36 36.18
CA ILE A 51 27.63 -7.61 36.75
C ILE A 51 28.83 -7.32 37.65
N ALA A 52 29.76 -6.45 37.20
CA ALA A 52 30.93 -6.06 37.98
C ALA A 52 30.57 -5.45 39.33
N THR A 53 29.59 -4.54 39.30
CA THR A 53 29.11 -3.84 40.49
C THR A 53 28.40 -4.81 41.45
N LYS A 54 27.60 -5.75 40.91
CA LYS A 54 26.87 -6.75 41.71
C LYS A 54 27.80 -7.73 42.44
N HIS A 55 28.87 -8.18 41.78
CA HIS A 55 29.76 -9.23 42.28
C HIS A 55 31.13 -8.71 42.74
N ASN A 56 31.30 -7.38 42.81
CA ASN A 56 32.54 -6.72 43.19
C ASN A 56 33.76 -7.20 42.36
N LEU A 57 33.56 -7.38 41.06
CA LEU A 57 34.61 -7.83 40.14
C LEU A 57 35.46 -6.66 39.66
N ARG A 58 36.76 -6.90 39.47
CA ARG A 58 37.64 -5.94 38.79
C ARG A 58 37.36 -5.89 37.30
N PHE A 59 37.48 -4.71 36.71
CA PHE A 59 37.32 -4.48 35.28
C PHE A 59 38.25 -3.36 34.80
N ASN A 60 38.53 -3.35 33.51
CA ASN A 60 39.28 -2.29 32.86
C ASN A 60 38.33 -1.33 32.14
N THR A 61 38.76 -0.08 31.96
CA THR A 61 38.02 0.95 31.22
C THR A 61 38.86 1.47 30.06
N VAL A 62 38.19 1.81 28.96
CA VAL A 62 38.80 2.50 27.80
C VAL A 62 38.05 3.80 27.58
N GLU A 63 38.76 4.93 27.61
CA GLU A 63 38.19 6.25 27.33
C GLU A 63 38.28 6.53 25.83
N MET A 64 37.15 6.91 25.22
CA MET A 64 37.07 7.34 23.83
C MET A 64 36.83 8.84 23.74
N LYS A 65 37.40 9.45 22.70
CA LYS A 65 37.24 10.88 22.42
C LYS A 65 36.26 11.07 21.26
N PHE A 66 35.23 11.86 21.52
CA PHE A 66 34.23 12.29 20.55
C PHE A 66 34.02 13.78 20.72
N ALA A 67 33.73 14.48 19.62
CA ALA A 67 33.51 15.92 19.64
C ALA A 67 32.28 16.29 20.47
N ASP A 68 31.25 15.46 20.41
CA ASP A 68 29.94 15.71 21.00
C ASP A 68 29.18 14.38 21.26
N GLU A 69 27.99 14.51 21.84
CA GLU A 69 27.07 13.38 22.07
C GLU A 69 26.64 12.69 20.76
N THR A 70 26.67 13.41 19.64
CA THR A 70 26.36 12.88 18.31
C THR A 70 27.29 11.74 17.92
N GLU A 71 28.59 12.01 17.94
CA GLU A 71 29.58 11.07 17.45
C GLU A 71 29.60 9.82 18.33
N VAL A 72 29.29 9.99 19.63
CA VAL A 72 29.05 8.90 20.56
C VAL A 72 27.89 8.03 20.10
N LYS A 73 26.71 8.59 19.83
CA LYS A 73 25.54 7.82 19.37
C LYS A 73 25.82 7.07 18.06
N ARG A 74 26.45 7.75 17.10
CA ARG A 74 26.88 7.14 15.83
C ARG A 74 27.82 5.96 16.07
N TRP A 75 28.80 6.14 16.94
CA TRP A 75 29.75 5.09 17.29
C TRP A 75 29.07 3.91 17.99
N ILE A 76 28.17 4.15 18.95
CA ILE A 76 27.42 3.10 19.65
C ILE A 76 26.69 2.22 18.64
N ILE A 77 25.98 2.82 17.68
CA ILE A 77 25.21 2.11 16.65
C ILE A 77 26.12 1.33 15.69
N LEU A 78 27.21 1.95 15.21
CA LEU A 78 28.21 1.25 14.38
C LEU A 78 28.83 0.06 15.11
N ASN A 79 29.10 0.22 16.41
CA ASN A 79 29.61 -0.84 17.26
C ASN A 79 28.56 -1.94 17.47
N GLN A 80 27.26 -1.61 17.48
CA GLN A 80 26.18 -2.61 17.47
C GLN A 80 26.14 -3.41 16.17
N PHE A 81 26.37 -2.78 15.00
CA PHE A 81 26.42 -3.51 13.72
C PHE A 81 27.60 -4.47 13.59
N GLY A 82 28.67 -4.24 14.36
CA GLY A 82 29.80 -5.16 14.47
C GLY A 82 29.44 -6.50 15.16
N ARG A 83 28.29 -6.58 15.84
CA ARG A 83 27.78 -7.82 16.45
C ARG A 83 27.23 -8.74 15.34
N ARG A 84 27.82 -9.91 15.19
CA ARG A 84 27.83 -10.70 13.94
C ARG A 84 26.51 -11.35 13.46
N ASN A 85 25.33 -11.07 14.02
CA ASN A 85 24.09 -11.81 13.66
C ASN A 85 22.82 -10.93 13.48
N LEU A 86 22.94 -9.66 13.07
CA LEU A 86 21.75 -8.82 12.82
C LEU A 86 21.19 -8.99 11.41
N ASN A 87 19.89 -9.26 11.30
CA ASN A 87 19.18 -9.31 10.03
C ASN A 87 18.89 -7.90 9.47
N ASN A 88 18.47 -7.82 8.20
CA ASN A 88 18.21 -6.53 7.53
C ASN A 88 17.12 -5.69 8.20
N PHE A 89 16.11 -6.32 8.82
CA PHE A 89 15.06 -5.61 9.56
C PHE A 89 15.65 -4.92 10.79
N GLN A 90 16.38 -5.67 11.62
CA GLN A 90 17.03 -5.15 12.83
C GLN A 90 18.07 -4.07 12.50
N ARG A 91 18.84 -4.23 11.41
CA ARG A 91 19.79 -3.22 10.94
C ARG A 91 19.11 -1.90 10.60
N ALA A 92 18.01 -1.96 9.84
CA ALA A 92 17.24 -0.78 9.48
C ALA A 92 16.54 -0.15 10.71
N GLU A 93 15.96 -0.98 11.59
CA GLU A 93 15.30 -0.53 12.83
C GLU A 93 16.26 0.23 13.74
N LEU A 94 17.49 -0.27 13.93
CA LEU A 94 18.53 0.41 14.71
C LEU A 94 18.95 1.74 14.08
N SER A 95 19.17 1.78 12.77
CA SER A 95 19.53 3.03 12.09
C SER A 95 18.41 4.07 12.12
N LEU A 96 17.14 3.66 12.19
CA LEU A 96 16.00 4.57 12.31
C LEU A 96 15.95 5.28 13.68
N GLN A 97 16.54 4.72 14.74
CA GLN A 97 16.58 5.36 16.07
C GLN A 97 17.36 6.66 16.09
N VAL A 98 18.24 6.88 15.11
CA VAL A 98 19.01 8.13 14.93
C VAL A 98 18.53 8.97 13.76
N LYS A 99 17.34 8.66 13.22
CA LYS A 99 16.78 9.40 12.09
C LYS A 99 16.60 10.88 12.39
N ASP A 100 15.95 11.21 13.50
CA ASP A 100 15.67 12.61 13.88
C ASP A 100 16.97 13.39 14.05
N TYR A 101 17.95 12.73 14.67
CA TYR A 101 19.28 13.27 14.85
C TYR A 101 19.98 13.63 13.52
N PHE A 102 20.02 12.69 12.55
CA PHE A 102 20.59 12.98 11.22
C PHE A 102 19.74 13.97 10.41
N SER A 103 18.44 14.07 10.69
CA SER A 103 17.57 15.08 10.09
C SER A 103 17.96 16.49 10.57
N ASP A 104 18.24 16.65 11.86
CA ASP A 104 18.60 17.95 12.43
C ASP A 104 19.99 18.40 11.97
N LEU A 105 20.96 17.48 11.91
CA LEU A 105 22.29 17.78 11.34
C LEU A 105 22.22 18.20 9.87
N ALA A 106 21.32 17.58 9.09
CA ALA A 106 21.09 17.96 7.69
C ALA A 106 20.46 19.37 7.59
N LYS A 107 19.49 19.70 8.45
CA LYS A 107 18.90 21.05 8.52
C LYS A 107 19.94 22.10 8.91
N GLU A 108 20.77 21.83 9.91
CA GLU A 108 21.84 22.74 10.34
C GLU A 108 22.84 23.03 9.21
N ARG A 109 23.26 21.99 8.46
CA ARG A 109 24.14 22.14 7.29
C ARG A 109 23.49 23.01 6.21
N MET A 110 22.20 22.80 5.91
CA MET A 110 21.45 23.63 4.95
C MET A 110 21.36 25.10 5.39
N LEU A 111 21.18 25.35 6.70
CA LEU A 111 21.14 26.70 7.26
C LEU A 111 22.51 27.38 7.21
N THR A 112 23.60 26.64 7.43
CA THR A 112 24.97 27.17 7.32
C THR A 112 25.42 27.40 5.87
N GLY A 113 24.96 26.58 4.92
CA GLY A 113 25.28 26.70 3.50
C GLY A 113 24.63 27.89 2.79
N LYS A 114 23.62 28.54 3.40
CA LYS A 114 23.04 29.80 2.90
C LYS A 114 23.90 31.04 3.15
N LYS A 115 25.02 30.94 3.88
CA LYS A 115 25.91 32.09 4.18
C LYS A 115 27.08 32.27 3.21
N SER A 116 27.30 31.36 2.27
CA SER A 116 28.32 31.48 1.23
C SER A 116 27.69 31.93 -0.09
N SER A 117 28.01 33.14 -0.52
CA SER A 117 27.58 33.76 -1.79
C SER A 117 28.40 33.28 -2.98
N ASP A 118 28.53 31.97 -3.15
CA ASP A 118 29.18 31.38 -4.34
C ASP A 118 28.39 30.12 -4.75
N PRO A 119 28.03 29.95 -6.03
CA PRO A 119 27.29 28.78 -6.48
C PRO A 119 28.23 27.57 -6.46
N ALA A 120 28.28 26.88 -5.32
CA ALA A 120 28.95 25.61 -5.21
C ALA A 120 28.29 24.62 -6.18
N GLN A 121 29.13 23.99 -6.99
CA GLN A 121 28.81 22.93 -7.95
C GLN A 121 27.83 21.91 -7.33
N ASN A 122 26.72 21.60 -8.03
CA ASN A 122 25.61 20.71 -7.60
C ASN A 122 26.02 19.26 -7.22
N SER A 123 27.31 18.94 -7.22
CA SER A 123 27.90 17.65 -6.85
C SER A 123 28.40 17.59 -5.41
N ALA A 124 28.23 18.64 -4.60
CA ALA A 124 28.53 18.60 -3.17
C ALA A 124 27.41 17.86 -2.40
N GLU A 125 27.62 16.56 -2.18
CA GLU A 125 26.91 15.63 -1.28
C GLU A 125 25.73 16.22 -0.46
N GLY A 126 24.61 16.47 -1.13
CA GLY A 126 23.31 16.62 -0.50
C GLY A 126 22.80 15.26 -0.06
N CYS A 127 23.44 14.65 0.94
CA CYS A 127 23.05 13.31 1.38
C CYS A 127 21.69 13.42 2.10
N GLU A 128 20.64 12.96 1.43
CA GLU A 128 19.30 12.81 2.02
C GLU A 128 19.46 12.02 3.33
N THR A 129 18.86 12.47 4.43
CA THR A 129 18.96 11.81 5.75
C THR A 129 18.73 10.30 5.65
N ARG A 130 17.85 9.87 4.74
CA ARG A 130 17.55 8.46 4.46
C ARG A 130 18.72 7.71 3.79
N GLU A 131 19.52 8.34 2.94
CA GLU A 131 20.73 7.73 2.38
C GLU A 131 21.79 7.47 3.46
N ILE A 132 21.97 8.41 4.40
CA ILE A 132 22.89 8.24 5.53
C ILE A 132 22.45 7.02 6.36
N ILE A 133 21.16 6.94 6.70
CA ILE A 133 20.57 5.84 7.46
C ILE A 133 20.71 4.50 6.71
N ALA A 134 20.47 4.48 5.40
CA ALA A 134 20.59 3.29 4.57
C ALA A 134 22.04 2.79 4.50
N LYS A 135 23.01 3.69 4.25
CA LYS A 135 24.45 3.38 4.27
C LYS A 135 24.89 2.87 5.64
N LEU A 136 24.42 3.52 6.71
CA LEU A 136 24.69 3.14 8.10
C LEU A 136 24.18 1.72 8.42
N ALA A 137 22.96 1.38 7.99
CA ALA A 137 22.38 0.04 8.15
C ALA A 137 23.01 -1.02 7.22
N GLY A 138 23.72 -0.61 6.17
CA GLY A 138 24.18 -1.52 5.11
C GLY A 138 23.03 -2.16 4.32
N VAL A 139 21.92 -1.43 4.15
CA VAL A 139 20.74 -1.88 3.38
C VAL A 139 20.32 -0.82 2.36
N SER A 140 19.42 -1.18 1.44
CA SER A 140 18.90 -0.21 0.47
C SER A 140 17.99 0.84 1.12
N HIS A 141 17.90 2.02 0.51
CA HIS A 141 16.95 3.07 0.89
C HIS A 141 15.50 2.56 0.99
N ASP A 142 15.07 1.73 0.03
CA ASP A 142 13.74 1.11 0.03
C ASP A 142 13.53 0.17 1.23
N THR A 143 14.59 -0.52 1.68
CA THR A 143 14.51 -1.37 2.89
C THR A 143 14.25 -0.53 4.13
N VAL A 144 14.96 0.59 4.30
CA VAL A 144 14.73 1.53 5.42
C VAL A 144 13.31 2.06 5.41
N ARG A 145 12.83 2.52 4.25
CA ARG A 145 11.45 3.02 4.09
C ARG A 145 10.41 1.96 4.46
N ARG A 146 10.59 0.71 4.03
CA ARG A 146 9.68 -0.39 4.33
C ARG A 146 9.66 -0.72 5.81
N VAL A 147 10.84 -0.80 6.45
CA VAL A 147 10.94 -1.06 7.89
C VAL A 147 10.31 0.05 8.70
N GLU A 148 10.56 1.32 8.33
CA GLU A 148 9.90 2.46 8.96
C GLU A 148 8.38 2.35 8.88
N ARG A 149 7.83 2.03 7.70
CA ARG A 149 6.38 1.83 7.56
C ARG A 149 5.88 0.67 8.41
N VAL A 150 6.58 -0.46 8.43
CA VAL A 150 6.21 -1.62 9.27
C VAL A 150 6.18 -1.25 10.75
N LEU A 151 7.16 -0.50 11.25
CA LEU A 151 7.18 -0.05 12.66
C LEU A 151 5.98 0.85 13.02
N GLN A 152 5.40 1.56 12.05
CA GLN A 152 4.24 2.43 12.26
C GLN A 152 2.91 1.69 12.30
N ILE A 153 2.73 0.66 11.46
CA ILE A 153 1.40 0.07 11.20
C ILE A 153 1.29 -1.41 11.52
N ALA A 154 2.39 -2.11 11.77
CA ALA A 154 2.35 -3.56 11.94
C ALA A 154 1.89 -3.98 13.33
N ASP A 155 1.14 -5.07 13.40
CA ASP A 155 0.80 -5.71 14.65
C ASP A 155 2.03 -6.35 15.34
N LYS A 156 1.83 -6.80 16.58
CA LYS A 156 2.89 -7.38 17.41
C LYS A 156 3.48 -8.67 16.82
N ASN A 157 2.68 -9.48 16.13
CA ASN A 157 3.11 -10.76 15.56
C ASN A 157 4.00 -10.53 14.34
N VAL A 158 3.58 -9.64 13.42
CA VAL A 158 4.38 -9.29 12.24
C VAL A 158 5.71 -8.66 12.65
N LEU A 159 5.71 -7.77 13.65
CA LEU A 159 6.94 -7.19 14.19
C LEU A 159 7.87 -8.25 14.79
N ALA A 160 7.34 -9.19 15.57
CA ALA A 160 8.12 -10.26 16.17
C ALA A 160 8.75 -11.17 15.12
N ASP A 161 7.97 -11.58 14.11
CA ASP A 161 8.47 -12.45 13.04
C ASP A 161 9.50 -11.76 12.15
N ALA A 162 9.33 -10.45 11.88
CA ALA A 162 10.31 -9.66 11.16
C ALA A 162 11.63 -9.50 11.94
N ARG A 163 11.55 -9.18 13.25
CA ARG A 163 12.73 -9.07 14.13
C ARG A 163 13.49 -10.39 14.27
N ASN A 164 12.77 -11.51 14.33
CA ASN A 164 13.37 -12.85 14.47
C ASN A 164 13.83 -13.45 13.13
N GLY A 165 13.67 -12.74 12.01
CA GLY A 165 14.06 -13.22 10.68
C GLY A 165 13.18 -14.34 10.10
N LYS A 166 12.04 -14.64 10.74
CA LYS A 166 11.02 -15.56 10.18
C LYS A 166 10.30 -14.95 8.98
N MET A 167 10.22 -13.63 8.94
CA MET A 167 9.58 -12.88 7.87
C MET A 167 10.57 -11.88 7.25
N SER A 168 10.68 -11.88 5.93
CA SER A 168 11.49 -10.87 5.23
C SER A 168 10.86 -9.48 5.36
N VAL A 169 11.68 -8.42 5.26
CA VAL A 169 11.21 -7.02 5.26
C VAL A 169 10.07 -6.80 4.26
N ASN A 170 10.15 -7.38 3.07
CA ASN A 170 9.15 -7.22 2.04
C ASN A 170 7.83 -7.94 2.37
N GLN A 171 7.89 -9.13 2.97
CA GLN A 171 6.69 -9.85 3.43
C GLN A 171 6.01 -9.07 4.56
N ALA A 172 6.77 -8.63 5.57
CA ALA A 172 6.25 -7.84 6.68
C ALA A 172 5.61 -6.54 6.18
N TYR A 173 6.26 -5.84 5.26
CA TYR A 173 5.72 -4.62 4.64
C TYR A 173 4.39 -4.88 3.92
N LYS A 174 4.32 -5.90 3.06
CA LYS A 174 3.10 -6.23 2.32
C LYS A 174 1.97 -6.61 3.25
N GLN A 175 2.23 -7.50 4.21
CA GLN A 175 1.22 -7.98 5.14
C GLN A 175 0.68 -6.84 6.01
N SER A 176 1.55 -6.03 6.60
CA SER A 176 1.13 -4.91 7.45
C SER A 176 0.36 -3.86 6.65
N THR A 177 0.76 -3.58 5.41
CA THR A 177 0.06 -2.64 4.53
C THR A 177 -1.34 -3.14 4.15
N LEU A 178 -1.49 -4.45 3.91
CA LEU A 178 -2.80 -5.05 3.61
C LEU A 178 -3.72 -5.00 4.83
N ILE A 179 -3.23 -5.37 6.01
CA ILE A 179 -3.99 -5.33 7.27
C ILE A 179 -4.45 -3.90 7.56
N ALA A 180 -3.54 -2.93 7.53
CA ALA A 180 -3.88 -1.53 7.82
C ALA A 180 -4.93 -0.96 6.84
N LYS A 181 -4.82 -1.28 5.54
CA LYS A 181 -5.82 -0.88 4.54
C LYS A 181 -7.18 -1.52 4.79
N GLU A 182 -7.20 -2.78 5.22
CA GLU A 182 -8.44 -3.49 5.54
C GLU A 182 -9.10 -2.90 6.80
N GLU A 183 -8.31 -2.61 7.83
CA GLU A 183 -8.80 -1.96 9.05
C GLU A 183 -9.39 -0.57 8.76
N GLU A 184 -8.66 0.25 8.00
CA GLU A 184 -9.12 1.57 7.55
C GLU A 184 -10.42 1.46 6.74
N ARG A 185 -10.51 0.49 5.81
CA ARG A 185 -11.73 0.23 5.03
C ARG A 185 -12.93 -0.13 5.92
N LEU A 186 -12.72 -0.99 6.92
CA LEU A 186 -13.77 -1.38 7.87
C LEU A 186 -14.17 -0.23 8.80
N GLU A 187 -13.23 0.62 9.21
CA GLU A 187 -13.52 1.83 9.99
C GLU A 187 -14.34 2.84 9.19
N LEU A 188 -13.98 3.09 7.92
CA LEU A 188 -14.77 3.94 7.02
C LEU A 188 -16.17 3.37 6.80
N SER A 189 -16.29 2.06 6.58
CA SER A 189 -17.61 1.39 6.47
C SER A 189 -18.48 1.65 7.70
N LYS A 190 -17.93 1.44 8.90
CA LYS A 190 -18.65 1.71 10.17
C LYS A 190 -19.07 3.17 10.29
N ARG A 191 -18.23 4.11 9.86
CA ARG A 191 -18.53 5.55 9.86
C ARG A 191 -19.70 5.89 8.93
N TYR A 192 -19.83 5.17 7.81
CA TYR A 192 -20.77 5.48 6.73
C TYR A 192 -21.98 4.55 6.63
N ASN A 193 -22.13 3.59 7.54
CA ASN A 193 -23.21 2.60 7.52
C ASN A 193 -24.62 3.23 7.43
N ASN A 194 -24.83 4.36 8.12
CA ASN A 194 -26.11 5.06 8.21
C ASN A 194 -26.35 6.06 7.07
N ILE A 195 -25.42 6.20 6.11
CA ILE A 195 -25.66 7.07 4.95
C ILE A 195 -26.76 6.47 4.09
N ILE A 196 -27.71 7.32 3.71
CA ILE A 196 -28.83 7.00 2.83
C ILE A 196 -28.61 7.78 1.53
N LEU A 197 -28.70 7.09 0.40
CA LEU A 197 -28.64 7.72 -0.91
C LEU A 197 -29.89 8.58 -1.12
N THR A 198 -29.69 9.85 -1.46
CA THR A 198 -30.77 10.82 -1.68
C THR A 198 -31.02 11.06 -3.16
N ASP A 199 -30.02 10.81 -4.00
CA ASP A 199 -30.13 10.96 -5.45
C ASP A 199 -31.02 9.86 -6.06
N LYS A 200 -32.21 10.27 -6.53
CA LYS A 200 -33.19 9.35 -7.14
C LYS A 200 -32.72 8.73 -8.46
N GLN A 201 -31.65 9.25 -9.07
CA GLN A 201 -31.07 8.66 -10.28
C GLN A 201 -30.16 7.47 -9.97
N ILE A 202 -29.77 7.28 -8.70
CA ILE A 202 -28.79 6.27 -8.28
C ILE A 202 -29.46 5.22 -7.39
N ASP A 203 -29.66 4.02 -7.94
CA ASP A 203 -30.16 2.85 -7.22
C ASP A 203 -29.02 1.85 -6.97
N LEU A 204 -28.34 1.98 -5.83
CA LEU A 204 -27.28 1.05 -5.42
C LEU A 204 -27.78 0.13 -4.31
N ARG A 205 -27.64 -1.18 -4.50
CA ARG A 205 -28.19 -2.21 -3.61
C ARG A 205 -27.12 -3.09 -3.01
N PHE A 206 -27.31 -3.49 -1.76
CA PHE A 206 -26.37 -4.36 -1.05
C PHE A 206 -26.76 -5.83 -1.22
N GLY A 207 -25.87 -6.65 -1.80
CA GLY A 207 -26.02 -8.09 -1.92
C GLY A 207 -25.58 -8.65 -3.27
N ASP A 208 -25.79 -9.95 -3.46
CA ASP A 208 -25.55 -10.63 -4.75
C ASP A 208 -26.49 -10.07 -5.82
N PHE A 209 -25.92 -9.58 -6.92
CA PHE A 209 -26.67 -8.96 -8.00
C PHE A 209 -27.75 -9.88 -8.60
N ASN A 210 -27.58 -11.21 -8.57
CA ASN A 210 -28.59 -12.15 -9.06
C ASN A 210 -29.85 -12.15 -8.19
N LEU A 211 -29.73 -11.74 -6.93
CA LEU A 211 -30.85 -11.68 -5.99
C LEU A 211 -31.40 -10.26 -5.92
N VAL A 212 -30.52 -9.28 -5.71
CA VAL A 212 -30.95 -7.92 -5.39
C VAL A 212 -31.34 -7.11 -6.62
N LEU A 213 -31.03 -7.57 -7.83
CA LEU A 213 -31.39 -6.92 -9.09
C LEU A 213 -32.38 -7.74 -9.94
N ASP A 214 -33.00 -8.82 -9.43
CA ASP A 214 -33.89 -9.66 -10.24
C ASP A 214 -35.20 -8.96 -10.63
N ASP A 215 -35.67 -8.02 -9.80
CA ASP A 215 -36.83 -7.16 -10.04
C ASP A 215 -36.64 -6.16 -11.20
N ILE A 216 -35.40 -5.94 -11.66
CA ILE A 216 -35.16 -5.16 -12.88
C ILE A 216 -35.92 -5.83 -14.03
N PRO A 217 -36.80 -5.14 -14.78
CA PRO A 217 -37.52 -5.77 -15.88
C PRO A 217 -36.58 -6.28 -16.97
N ASP A 218 -36.94 -7.38 -17.60
CA ASP A 218 -36.18 -7.91 -18.73
C ASP A 218 -36.24 -6.93 -19.91
N ASN A 219 -35.16 -6.85 -20.69
CA ASN A 219 -35.04 -5.88 -21.79
C ASN A 219 -35.22 -4.41 -21.38
N SER A 220 -34.74 -3.99 -20.20
CA SER A 220 -34.89 -2.62 -19.72
C SER A 220 -33.59 -1.81 -19.66
N LEU A 221 -32.43 -2.47 -19.56
CA LEU A 221 -31.13 -1.81 -19.48
C LEU A 221 -30.58 -1.45 -20.86
N ASP A 222 -30.04 -0.24 -21.03
CA ASP A 222 -29.36 0.15 -22.28
C ASP A 222 -27.93 -0.39 -22.31
N MET A 223 -27.26 -0.34 -21.16
CA MET A 223 -25.87 -0.77 -21.02
C MET A 223 -25.62 -1.41 -19.65
N ILE A 224 -24.79 -2.44 -19.63
CA ILE A 224 -24.08 -2.91 -18.44
C ILE A 224 -22.63 -2.47 -18.60
N LEU A 225 -22.11 -1.74 -17.61
CA LEU A 225 -20.74 -1.24 -17.58
C LEU A 225 -20.13 -1.59 -16.23
N THR A 226 -19.10 -2.42 -16.21
CA THR A 226 -18.66 -3.04 -14.95
C THR A 226 -17.18 -3.45 -14.94
N ASP A 227 -16.63 -3.63 -13.73
CA ASP A 227 -15.27 -4.12 -13.47
C ASP A 227 -15.29 -5.33 -12.52
N PRO A 228 -15.61 -6.55 -13.02
CA PRO A 228 -15.72 -7.73 -12.19
C PRO A 228 -14.37 -8.18 -11.62
N ALA A 229 -14.37 -8.98 -10.55
CA ALA A 229 -13.15 -9.57 -10.01
C ALA A 229 -12.43 -10.49 -11.03
N TYR A 230 -11.08 -10.48 -11.00
CA TYR A 230 -10.24 -11.19 -11.99
C TYR A 230 -9.58 -12.46 -11.46
N GLU A 231 -9.60 -12.68 -10.15
CA GLU A 231 -8.98 -13.83 -9.52
C GLU A 231 -9.67 -15.12 -9.97
N SER A 232 -8.89 -16.20 -10.09
CA SER A 232 -9.36 -17.49 -10.60
C SER A 232 -10.60 -18.04 -9.88
N HIS A 233 -10.71 -17.79 -8.57
CA HIS A 233 -11.83 -18.25 -7.74
C HIS A 233 -13.15 -17.51 -8.05
N TYR A 234 -13.09 -16.32 -8.66
CA TYR A 234 -14.27 -15.55 -9.06
C TYR A 234 -14.67 -15.77 -10.52
N LEU A 235 -14.01 -16.65 -11.29
CA LEU A 235 -14.33 -16.83 -12.71
C LEU A 235 -15.80 -17.18 -12.99
N TYR A 236 -16.47 -17.87 -12.05
CA TYR A 236 -17.89 -18.21 -12.20
C TYR A 236 -18.80 -16.98 -12.34
N THR A 237 -18.41 -15.82 -11.81
CA THR A 237 -19.22 -14.59 -11.87
C THR A 237 -19.39 -14.09 -13.30
N TRP A 238 -18.45 -14.38 -14.20
CA TRP A 238 -18.53 -14.02 -15.62
C TRP A 238 -19.64 -14.78 -16.35
N LYS A 239 -19.89 -16.03 -15.97
CA LYS A 239 -21.01 -16.82 -16.49
C LYS A 239 -22.35 -16.26 -16.00
N GLU A 240 -22.44 -15.89 -14.73
CA GLU A 240 -23.65 -15.27 -14.17
C GLU A 240 -23.89 -13.87 -14.77
N LEU A 241 -22.82 -13.07 -14.98
CA LEU A 241 -22.89 -11.79 -15.69
C LEU A 241 -23.44 -11.97 -17.12
N SER A 242 -22.96 -12.97 -17.87
CA SER A 242 -23.44 -13.28 -19.21
C SER A 242 -24.95 -13.55 -19.23
N LYS A 243 -25.44 -14.40 -18.30
CA LYS A 243 -26.87 -14.72 -18.17
C LYS A 243 -27.70 -13.51 -17.75
N PHE A 244 -27.22 -12.74 -16.77
CA PHE A 244 -27.91 -11.55 -16.31
C PHE A 244 -28.02 -10.52 -17.43
N ALA A 245 -26.93 -10.25 -18.14
CA ALA A 245 -26.90 -9.35 -19.28
C ALA A 245 -27.82 -9.79 -20.41
N SER A 246 -27.86 -11.08 -20.75
CA SER A 246 -28.76 -11.58 -21.80
C SER A 246 -30.23 -11.44 -21.43
N LYS A 247 -30.58 -11.50 -20.14
CA LYS A 247 -31.95 -11.29 -19.64
C LYS A 247 -32.31 -9.79 -19.60
N LYS A 248 -31.46 -8.97 -18.96
CA LYS A 248 -31.81 -7.59 -18.57
C LYS A 248 -31.49 -6.52 -19.62
N LEU A 249 -30.50 -6.71 -20.49
CA LEU A 249 -30.22 -5.76 -21.59
C LEU A 249 -31.37 -5.74 -22.60
N LYS A 250 -31.64 -4.56 -23.17
CA LYS A 250 -32.45 -4.41 -24.38
C LYS A 250 -31.80 -5.17 -25.55
N PRO A 251 -32.57 -5.62 -26.55
CA PRO A 251 -32.00 -6.12 -27.80
C PRO A 251 -31.03 -5.10 -28.42
N GLY A 252 -29.81 -5.52 -28.71
CA GLY A 252 -28.72 -4.64 -29.16
C GLY A 252 -28.00 -3.84 -28.09
N GLY A 253 -28.43 -3.94 -26.81
CA GLY A 253 -27.74 -3.33 -25.67
C GLY A 253 -26.37 -3.97 -25.43
N PHE A 254 -25.47 -3.19 -24.82
CA PHE A 254 -24.07 -3.57 -24.63
C PHE A 254 -23.77 -4.00 -23.19
N CYS A 255 -22.97 -5.06 -23.06
CA CYS A 255 -22.25 -5.39 -21.83
C CYS A 255 -20.77 -5.07 -22.06
N VAL A 256 -20.27 -4.06 -21.36
CA VAL A 256 -18.88 -3.60 -21.40
C VAL A 256 -18.22 -3.92 -20.07
N ALA A 257 -17.26 -4.85 -20.10
CA ALA A 257 -16.61 -5.35 -18.88
C ALA A 257 -15.09 -5.25 -18.98
N LEU A 258 -14.46 -4.67 -17.97
CA LEU A 258 -13.00 -4.72 -17.81
C LEU A 258 -12.59 -6.15 -17.39
N SER A 259 -11.50 -6.68 -17.96
CA SER A 259 -11.04 -8.05 -17.67
C SER A 259 -9.54 -8.08 -17.41
N GLY A 260 -9.12 -9.05 -16.59
CA GLY A 260 -7.73 -9.50 -16.52
C GLY A 260 -7.31 -10.28 -17.78
N GLN A 261 -6.00 -10.43 -17.99
CA GLN A 261 -5.45 -11.17 -19.14
C GLN A 261 -5.21 -12.66 -18.85
N PHE A 262 -5.02 -13.04 -17.59
CA PHE A 262 -4.53 -14.38 -17.22
C PHE A 262 -5.53 -15.50 -17.58
N HIS A 263 -6.82 -15.21 -17.47
CA HIS A 263 -7.92 -16.14 -17.78
C HIS A 263 -8.81 -15.62 -18.93
N LEU A 264 -8.27 -14.75 -19.78
CA LEU A 264 -9.04 -14.07 -20.81
C LEU A 264 -9.81 -15.02 -21.74
N PRO A 265 -9.24 -16.13 -22.25
CA PRO A 265 -10.00 -17.07 -23.07
C PRO A 265 -11.20 -17.69 -22.33
N GLN A 266 -11.04 -18.04 -21.06
CA GLN A 266 -12.11 -18.60 -20.24
C GLN A 266 -13.23 -17.57 -20.02
N VAL A 267 -12.86 -16.33 -19.69
CA VAL A 267 -13.79 -15.21 -19.52
C VAL A 267 -14.57 -14.95 -20.82
N MET A 268 -13.88 -14.88 -21.96
CA MET A 268 -14.51 -14.65 -23.26
C MET A 268 -15.49 -15.78 -23.62
N ASN A 269 -15.14 -17.04 -23.34
CA ASN A 269 -16.02 -18.18 -23.56
C ASN A 269 -17.27 -18.13 -22.67
N MET A 270 -17.12 -17.81 -21.38
CA MET A 270 -18.25 -17.69 -20.45
C MET A 270 -19.19 -16.55 -20.86
N MET A 271 -18.65 -15.41 -21.29
CA MET A 271 -19.44 -14.29 -21.80
C MET A 271 -20.20 -14.66 -23.07
N ALA A 272 -19.56 -15.40 -23.97
CA ALA A 272 -20.14 -15.85 -25.25
C ALA A 272 -21.24 -16.91 -25.10
N GLU A 273 -21.47 -17.48 -23.91
CA GLU A 273 -22.56 -18.44 -23.71
C GLU A 273 -23.95 -17.83 -23.95
N ASN A 274 -24.15 -16.55 -23.61
CA ASN A 274 -25.47 -15.89 -23.71
C ASN A 274 -25.43 -14.53 -24.44
N LEU A 275 -24.24 -14.04 -24.80
CA LEU A 275 -24.04 -12.78 -25.51
C LEU A 275 -23.21 -13.00 -26.77
N GLN A 276 -23.29 -12.06 -27.71
CA GLN A 276 -22.43 -12.07 -28.89
C GLN A 276 -21.24 -11.13 -28.69
N TYR A 277 -20.04 -11.62 -28.99
CA TYR A 277 -18.83 -10.81 -28.99
C TYR A 277 -18.95 -9.69 -30.02
N TYR A 278 -18.66 -8.46 -29.61
CA TYR A 278 -18.71 -7.28 -30.47
C TYR A 278 -17.31 -6.79 -30.83
N TRP A 279 -16.49 -6.50 -29.82
CA TRP A 279 -15.16 -5.90 -29.99
C TRP A 279 -14.27 -6.06 -28.74
N LEU A 280 -12.97 -5.85 -28.91
CA LEU A 280 -11.98 -5.81 -27.83
C LEU A 280 -11.35 -4.42 -27.79
N GLY A 281 -11.44 -3.76 -26.64
CA GLY A 281 -10.69 -2.55 -26.34
C GLY A 281 -9.57 -2.78 -25.34
N ALA A 282 -8.82 -1.72 -25.06
CA ALA A 282 -7.67 -1.70 -24.19
C ALA A 282 -7.66 -0.44 -23.33
N LEU A 283 -7.73 -0.59 -22.00
CA LEU A 283 -7.39 0.47 -21.07
C LEU A 283 -5.89 0.40 -20.77
N VAL A 284 -5.14 1.40 -21.21
CA VAL A 284 -3.68 1.50 -21.08
C VAL A 284 -3.33 2.31 -19.84
N HIS A 285 -2.44 1.75 -19.02
CA HIS A 285 -1.91 2.44 -17.85
C HIS A 285 -0.73 3.34 -18.21
N GLU A 286 -0.89 4.66 -18.02
CA GLU A 286 0.22 5.61 -18.05
C GLU A 286 0.91 5.69 -16.67
N GLY A 287 2.24 5.59 -16.65
CA GLY A 287 3.06 5.68 -15.43
C GLY A 287 4.10 4.57 -15.26
N ASP A 288 5.00 4.75 -14.29
CA ASP A 288 6.09 3.80 -13.98
C ASP A 288 5.61 2.56 -13.20
N TYR A 289 4.37 2.58 -12.69
CA TYR A 289 3.82 1.45 -11.95
C TYR A 289 3.33 0.38 -12.92
N VAL A 290 4.16 -0.64 -13.13
CA VAL A 290 3.81 -1.76 -14.00
C VAL A 290 3.69 -3.06 -13.21
N ALA A 291 2.53 -3.70 -13.30
CA ALA A 291 2.30 -5.01 -12.71
C ALA A 291 3.13 -6.07 -13.46
N LYS A 292 4.24 -6.48 -12.87
CA LYS A 292 5.06 -7.59 -13.39
C LYS A 292 4.41 -8.92 -13.01
N ARG A 293 3.96 -9.68 -14.00
CA ARG A 293 3.47 -11.06 -13.85
C ARG A 293 4.65 -12.01 -13.95
N LYS A 294 5.21 -12.39 -12.82
CA LYS A 294 6.44 -13.21 -12.76
C LYS A 294 6.21 -14.63 -13.25
N GLU A 295 4.99 -15.11 -13.15
CA GLU A 295 4.55 -16.45 -13.57
C GLU A 295 4.70 -16.63 -15.09
N VAL A 296 4.55 -15.54 -15.84
CA VAL A 296 4.58 -15.53 -17.31
C VAL A 296 5.62 -14.57 -17.89
N ASN A 297 6.39 -13.88 -17.04
CA ASN A 297 7.40 -12.87 -17.39
C ASN A 297 6.87 -11.71 -18.27
N PHE A 298 5.62 -11.31 -18.07
CA PHE A 298 5.04 -10.14 -18.76
C PHE A 298 4.93 -8.92 -17.86
N VAL A 299 5.18 -7.77 -18.47
CA VAL A 299 5.00 -6.44 -17.91
C VAL A 299 3.59 -5.98 -18.34
N ASN A 300 2.60 -6.12 -17.47
CA ASN A 300 1.20 -5.91 -17.82
C ASN A 300 0.87 -4.40 -17.79
N LYS A 301 0.73 -3.81 -18.99
CA LYS A 301 0.40 -2.38 -19.20
C LYS A 301 -1.03 -2.09 -19.65
N VAL A 302 -1.78 -3.15 -19.97
CA VAL A 302 -3.11 -3.04 -20.58
C VAL A 302 -4.10 -3.88 -19.81
N LYS A 303 -5.29 -3.34 -19.57
CA LYS A 303 -6.48 -4.08 -19.16
C LYS A 303 -7.42 -4.22 -20.38
N PRO A 304 -7.68 -5.45 -20.85
CA PRO A 304 -8.73 -5.72 -21.83
C PRO A 304 -10.08 -5.12 -21.42
N ILE A 305 -10.78 -4.54 -22.40
CA ILE A 305 -12.18 -4.13 -22.29
C ILE A 305 -12.97 -5.02 -23.25
N LEU A 306 -13.86 -5.82 -22.70
CA LEU A 306 -14.68 -6.75 -23.47
C LEU A 306 -16.00 -6.10 -23.82
N PHE A 307 -16.24 -5.89 -25.11
CA PHE A 307 -17.53 -5.45 -25.63
C PHE A 307 -18.31 -6.66 -26.12
N TYR A 308 -19.37 -6.99 -25.40
CA TYR A 308 -20.38 -7.96 -25.81
C TYR A 308 -21.71 -7.24 -26.01
N HIS A 309 -22.59 -7.81 -26.82
CA HIS A 309 -23.94 -7.28 -27.00
C HIS A 309 -24.98 -8.39 -26.92
N LYS A 310 -26.18 -8.01 -26.50
CA LYS A 310 -27.36 -8.85 -26.68
C LYS A 310 -27.79 -8.77 -28.15
N PRO A 311 -28.10 -9.90 -28.83
CA PRO A 311 -28.62 -9.86 -30.19
C PRO A 311 -29.92 -9.02 -30.31
N PRO A 312 -30.19 -8.41 -31.48
CA PRO A 312 -29.37 -8.43 -32.70
C PRO A 312 -28.16 -7.50 -32.61
N LYS A 313 -27.20 -7.65 -33.52
CA LYS A 313 -26.06 -6.72 -33.62
C LYS A 313 -26.53 -5.37 -34.13
N ILE A 314 -26.37 -4.33 -33.31
CA ILE A 314 -26.64 -2.94 -33.68
C ILE A 314 -25.30 -2.22 -33.81
N LYS A 315 -25.10 -1.52 -34.93
CA LYS A 315 -23.92 -0.67 -35.14
C LYS A 315 -24.06 0.58 -34.28
N GLN A 316 -22.99 0.95 -33.57
CA GLN A 316 -22.95 2.20 -32.83
C GLN A 316 -22.95 3.41 -33.77
N GLU A 317 -23.58 4.49 -33.30
CA GLU A 317 -23.70 5.74 -34.07
C GLU A 317 -22.39 6.53 -34.08
N ASN A 318 -21.74 6.62 -32.92
CA ASN A 318 -20.50 7.37 -32.75
C ASN A 318 -19.29 6.45 -32.96
N TRP A 319 -18.22 7.01 -33.53
CA TRP A 319 -16.93 6.35 -33.54
C TRP A 319 -16.38 6.26 -32.11
N ALA A 320 -15.78 5.12 -31.80
CA ALA A 320 -15.14 4.85 -30.53
C ALA A 320 -13.70 4.45 -30.82
N ASP A 321 -12.75 5.07 -30.15
CA ASP A 321 -11.39 4.53 -30.08
C ASP A 321 -11.43 3.24 -29.27
N ASP A 322 -10.62 2.26 -29.65
CA ASP A 322 -10.48 1.00 -28.92
C ASP A 322 -9.37 1.04 -27.87
N MET A 323 -8.63 2.14 -27.79
CA MET A 323 -7.58 2.40 -26.81
C MET A 323 -7.95 3.58 -25.92
N PHE A 324 -8.05 3.33 -24.62
CA PHE A 324 -8.38 4.31 -23.59
C PHE A 324 -7.16 4.53 -22.69
N LEU A 325 -6.83 5.78 -22.39
CA LEU A 325 -5.70 6.10 -21.50
C LEU A 325 -6.20 6.33 -20.07
N SER A 326 -5.58 5.66 -19.10
CA SER A 326 -5.80 5.98 -17.69
C SER A 326 -4.83 7.11 -17.26
N ILE A 327 -5.13 8.35 -17.66
CA ILE A 327 -4.32 9.53 -17.33
C ILE A 327 -4.34 9.75 -15.80
N HIS A 328 -3.20 10.10 -15.21
CA HIS A 328 -3.14 10.62 -13.85
C HIS A 328 -3.56 12.10 -13.88
N PRO A 329 -4.72 12.50 -13.31
CA PRO A 329 -4.99 13.91 -13.14
C PRO A 329 -3.94 14.52 -12.20
N ASP A 330 -3.73 15.81 -12.36
CA ASP A 330 -2.82 16.64 -11.57
C ASP A 330 -2.99 16.44 -10.06
N LYS A 331 -1.93 16.73 -9.29
CA LYS A 331 -1.69 16.26 -7.91
C LYS A 331 -2.72 16.61 -6.82
N GLN A 332 -3.84 17.23 -7.18
CA GLN A 332 -4.87 17.70 -6.24
C GLN A 332 -5.97 16.67 -5.94
N TYR A 333 -6.14 15.61 -6.76
CA TYR A 333 -7.17 14.58 -6.55
C TYR A 333 -6.58 13.16 -6.60
N HIS A 334 -5.56 12.91 -5.78
CA HIS A 334 -4.90 11.61 -5.72
C HIS A 334 -5.64 10.64 -4.79
N GLU A 335 -6.60 9.90 -5.35
CA GLU A 335 -6.82 8.46 -5.09
C GLU A 335 -7.95 7.88 -5.96
N TRP A 336 -8.90 8.71 -6.39
CA TRP A 336 -10.19 8.25 -6.95
C TRP A 336 -10.39 8.53 -8.46
N GLY A 337 -9.56 9.39 -9.06
CA GLY A 337 -9.80 9.96 -10.40
C GLY A 337 -9.30 9.17 -11.63
N GLN A 338 -8.55 8.07 -11.46
CA GLN A 338 -7.90 7.39 -12.60
C GLN A 338 -8.86 6.50 -13.41
N SER A 339 -9.86 5.89 -12.78
CA SER A 339 -10.84 5.01 -13.43
C SER A 339 -12.13 5.73 -13.85
N LEU A 340 -12.47 6.85 -13.18
CA LEU A 340 -13.68 7.63 -13.48
C LEU A 340 -13.72 8.14 -14.92
N ASN A 341 -12.60 8.72 -15.39
CA ASN A 341 -12.52 9.30 -16.73
C ASN A 341 -12.80 8.28 -17.84
N PHE A 342 -12.27 7.05 -17.70
CA PHE A 342 -12.56 5.96 -18.63
C PHE A 342 -14.07 5.68 -18.74
N PHE A 343 -14.76 5.53 -17.61
CA PHE A 343 -16.20 5.26 -17.63
C PHE A 343 -16.97 6.43 -18.25
N ILE A 344 -16.61 7.67 -17.94
CA ILE A 344 -17.20 8.88 -18.57
C ILE A 344 -17.02 8.87 -20.09
N GLN A 345 -15.84 8.48 -20.60
CA GLN A 345 -15.60 8.37 -22.04
C GLN A 345 -16.54 7.34 -22.69
N ILE A 346 -16.65 6.13 -22.11
CA ILE A 346 -17.56 5.09 -22.60
C ILE A 346 -19.01 5.59 -22.59
N LEU A 347 -19.46 6.21 -21.50
CA LEU A 347 -20.83 6.74 -21.38
C LEU A 347 -21.11 7.84 -22.41
N ASN A 348 -20.15 8.72 -22.70
CA ASN A 348 -20.31 9.77 -23.71
C ASN A 348 -20.35 9.23 -25.15
N ILE A 349 -19.63 8.14 -25.43
CA ILE A 349 -19.62 7.48 -26.75
C ILE A 349 -20.98 6.79 -27.01
N PHE A 350 -21.45 6.01 -26.04
CA PHE A 350 -22.63 5.15 -26.20
C PHE A 350 -23.95 5.85 -25.84
N LYS A 351 -23.91 6.89 -25.02
CA LYS A 351 -25.06 7.69 -24.56
C LYS A 351 -26.25 6.85 -24.05
N PRO A 352 -26.03 5.89 -23.13
CA PRO A 352 -27.12 5.09 -22.56
C PRO A 352 -28.03 5.96 -21.67
N LYS A 353 -29.30 5.55 -21.50
CA LYS A 353 -30.23 6.23 -20.58
C LYS A 353 -30.27 5.56 -19.21
N VAL A 354 -30.11 4.24 -19.18
CA VAL A 354 -30.04 3.41 -17.98
C VAL A 354 -28.83 2.49 -18.05
N VAL A 355 -27.93 2.64 -17.08
CA VAL A 355 -26.70 1.87 -16.94
C VAL A 355 -26.78 1.00 -15.71
N CYS A 356 -26.29 -0.23 -15.82
CA CYS A 356 -26.16 -1.14 -14.70
C CYS A 356 -24.71 -1.53 -14.42
N ASP A 357 -24.32 -1.54 -13.15
CA ASP A 357 -23.06 -2.14 -12.68
C ASP A 357 -23.32 -3.22 -11.60
N PRO A 358 -23.34 -4.51 -11.99
CA PRO A 358 -23.55 -5.62 -11.06
C PRO A 358 -22.40 -5.85 -10.05
N PHE A 359 -21.26 -5.18 -10.24
CA PHE A 359 -20.05 -5.29 -9.42
C PHE A 359 -19.54 -3.89 -9.04
N SER A 360 -20.40 -3.10 -8.40
CA SER A 360 -20.24 -1.65 -8.24
C SER A 360 -18.97 -1.22 -7.49
N GLY A 361 -18.42 -2.07 -6.62
CA GLY A 361 -17.22 -1.80 -5.84
C GLY A 361 -17.36 -0.50 -5.04
N GLY A 362 -16.39 0.40 -5.21
CA GLY A 362 -16.40 1.75 -4.62
C GLY A 362 -17.29 2.76 -5.35
N GLY A 363 -18.20 2.32 -6.25
CA GLY A 363 -19.21 3.16 -6.89
C GLY A 363 -18.71 4.06 -8.03
N THR A 364 -17.59 3.73 -8.69
CA THR A 364 -17.02 4.60 -9.74
C THR A 364 -17.93 4.75 -10.96
N VAL A 365 -18.58 3.67 -11.41
CA VAL A 365 -19.54 3.75 -12.53
C VAL A 365 -20.76 4.58 -12.15
N ALA A 366 -21.24 4.43 -10.91
CA ALA A 366 -22.34 5.23 -10.36
C ALA A 366 -21.99 6.72 -10.33
N GLU A 367 -20.76 7.07 -9.92
CA GLU A 367 -20.28 8.45 -9.93
C GLU A 367 -20.21 9.02 -11.36
N ALA A 368 -19.70 8.24 -12.32
CA ALA A 368 -19.69 8.64 -13.73
C ALA A 368 -21.11 8.89 -14.27
N CYS A 369 -22.06 8.02 -13.90
CA CYS A 369 -23.46 8.18 -14.28
C CYS A 369 -24.08 9.43 -13.64
N LYS A 370 -23.77 9.69 -12.36
CA LYS A 370 -24.21 10.89 -11.65
C LYS A 370 -23.72 12.17 -12.32
N GLU A 371 -22.43 12.24 -12.67
CA GLU A 371 -21.84 13.40 -13.36
C GLU A 371 -22.53 13.69 -14.70
N LEU A 372 -22.91 12.63 -15.42
CA LEU A 372 -23.57 12.72 -16.72
C LEU A 372 -25.11 12.71 -16.66
N SER A 373 -25.71 12.72 -15.47
CA SER A 373 -27.16 12.62 -15.27
C SER A 373 -27.81 11.42 -15.97
N ILE A 374 -27.16 10.25 -15.87
CA ILE A 374 -27.61 8.96 -16.39
C ILE A 374 -28.19 8.14 -15.24
N ASN A 375 -29.34 7.49 -15.46
CA ASN A 375 -29.91 6.62 -14.43
C ASN A 375 -29.02 5.39 -14.21
N PHE A 376 -28.69 5.13 -12.96
CA PHE A 376 -27.80 4.05 -12.57
C PHE A 376 -28.53 3.05 -11.68
N ILE A 377 -28.28 1.77 -11.92
CA ILE A 377 -28.67 0.68 -11.05
C ILE A 377 -27.44 -0.19 -10.76
N GLY A 378 -27.19 -0.59 -9.53
CA GLY A 378 -25.99 -1.38 -9.22
C GLY A 378 -26.13 -2.24 -7.99
N ALA A 379 -25.22 -3.20 -7.87
CA ALA A 379 -25.11 -4.06 -6.71
C ALA A 379 -23.66 -4.14 -6.23
N GLU A 380 -23.50 -4.23 -4.92
CA GLU A 380 -22.22 -4.53 -4.28
C GLU A 380 -22.44 -5.55 -3.17
N ILE A 381 -21.63 -6.62 -3.18
CA ILE A 381 -21.77 -7.75 -2.26
C ILE A 381 -20.98 -7.56 -0.95
N ASP A 382 -19.91 -6.77 -0.98
CA ASP A 382 -19.10 -6.43 0.19
C ASP A 382 -19.69 -5.20 0.90
N GLU A 383 -20.11 -5.40 2.15
CA GLU A 383 -20.79 -4.35 2.93
C GLU A 383 -19.91 -3.11 3.11
N ALA A 384 -18.59 -3.30 3.23
CA ALA A 384 -17.67 -2.20 3.41
C ALA A 384 -17.56 -1.33 2.16
N ASN A 385 -17.38 -1.94 0.99
CA ASN A 385 -17.39 -1.25 -0.29
C ASN A 385 -18.74 -0.58 -0.56
N PHE A 386 -19.86 -1.24 -0.24
CA PHE A 386 -21.20 -0.67 -0.38
C PHE A 386 -21.37 0.62 0.43
N ASN A 387 -20.99 0.62 1.71
CA ASN A 387 -21.08 1.80 2.57
C ASN A 387 -20.16 2.94 2.11
N ILE A 388 -18.95 2.62 1.65
CA ILE A 388 -17.99 3.59 1.10
C ILE A 388 -18.52 4.20 -0.21
N ALA A 389 -19.10 3.37 -1.09
CA ALA A 389 -19.70 3.83 -2.34
C ALA A 389 -20.86 4.80 -2.09
N LYS A 390 -21.74 4.51 -1.12
CA LYS A 390 -22.80 5.44 -0.71
C LYS A 390 -22.24 6.79 -0.25
N ALA A 391 -21.21 6.77 0.61
CA ALA A 391 -20.56 7.99 1.09
C ALA A 391 -19.96 8.83 -0.05
N ARG A 392 -19.39 8.16 -1.06
CA ARG A 392 -18.83 8.79 -2.25
C ARG A 392 -19.91 9.51 -3.04
N LEU A 393 -21.01 8.81 -3.31
CA LEU A 393 -22.11 9.33 -4.11
C LEU A 393 -22.80 10.51 -3.44
N GLU A 394 -22.82 10.58 -2.11
CA GLU A 394 -23.35 11.74 -1.35
C GLU A 394 -22.31 12.84 -1.09
N ASN A 395 -21.13 12.79 -1.74
CA ASN A 395 -20.05 13.78 -1.61
C ASN A 395 -19.54 14.00 -0.17
N VAL A 396 -19.72 13.05 0.74
CA VAL A 396 -19.38 13.20 2.17
C VAL A 396 -17.87 13.34 2.39
N PHE A 397 -17.05 12.82 1.47
CA PHE A 397 -15.59 12.98 1.53
C PHE A 397 -15.12 14.43 1.34
N SER A 398 -15.94 15.27 0.68
CA SER A 398 -15.58 16.68 0.40
C SER A 398 -15.78 17.62 1.59
N GLU A 399 -16.50 17.20 2.64
CA GLU A 399 -16.76 18.01 3.84
C GLU A 399 -15.68 17.87 4.93
N THR A 400 -14.61 17.09 4.68
CA THR A 400 -13.55 16.83 5.69
C THR A 400 -12.19 17.46 5.35
N LEU A 401 -12.15 18.45 4.44
CA LEU A 401 -10.93 19.20 4.09
C LEU A 401 -10.94 20.63 4.66
#